data_AF-A0AAE1BDY0-F1
#
_entry.id   AF-A0AAE1BDY0-F1
#
_cell.length_a   1.000
_cell.length_b   1.000
_cell.length_c   1.000
_cell.angle_alpha   90.00
_cell.angle_beta   90.00
_cell.angle_gamma   90.00
#
_symmetry.space_group_name_H-M   'P 1'
#
loop_
_entity.id
_entity.type
_entity.pdbx_description
1 polymer ?
#
loop_
_entity_poly.entity_id
_entity_poly.type
_entity_poly.pdbx_seq_one_letter_code
_entity_poly.pdbx_strand_id
1 'polypeptide(L)'
;METSGEAQRLYNLKHRAIRHDEKLRDSISSPKNRATRNQEKLNDSTSSTKHRAIRNQEKLRDSTNSPKHRVIRNQEKLRDSISSTKHRATRNQEKLIDFTNSPKHRATRNQEKLIDSTNSPKHRATRNQEKLIDSTNSPKHRATRNQEKLRDSTSSPKHRATRNQEKLRDSTSSPKHGDIRRSSGTLQLAPNLEPLEIRRS
;
A
#
# COMPACT_ATOMS: atom_id res chain seq x y z
N MET A 1 46.20 21.65 8.51
CA MET A 1 44.88 22.33 8.51
C MET A 1 43.99 21.67 7.47
N GLU A 2 43.43 20.49 7.75
CA GLU A 2 42.51 19.76 6.84
C GLU A 2 41.18 19.39 7.51
N THR A 3 40.80 20.08 8.58
CA THR A 3 39.64 19.72 9.41
C THR A 3 38.31 20.30 8.92
N SER A 4 38.35 21.31 8.04
CA SER A 4 37.16 21.99 7.53
C SER A 4 36.40 21.16 6.47
N GLY A 5 37.13 20.49 5.57
CA GLY A 5 36.53 19.70 4.48
C GLY A 5 35.85 18.41 4.94
N GLU A 6 36.45 17.69 5.90
CA GLU A 6 35.87 16.47 6.46
C GLU A 6 34.70 16.75 7.40
N ALA A 7 34.76 17.82 8.19
CA ALA A 7 33.64 18.25 9.02
C ALA A 7 32.45 18.69 8.15
N GLN A 8 32.70 19.43 7.06
CA GLN A 8 31.65 19.83 6.12
C GLN A 8 31.07 18.63 5.36
N ARG A 9 31.89 17.64 4.97
CA ARG A 9 31.43 16.36 4.39
C ARG A 9 30.60 15.55 5.37
N LEU A 10 31.03 15.40 6.62
CA LEU A 10 30.29 14.67 7.67
C LEU A 10 29.01 15.42 8.10
N TYR A 11 29.01 16.75 8.07
CA TYR A 11 27.85 17.60 8.32
C TYR A 11 26.80 17.46 7.20
N ASN A 12 27.23 17.47 5.93
CA ASN A 12 26.38 17.20 4.78
C ASN A 12 25.87 15.75 4.74
N LEU A 13 26.69 14.79 5.17
CA LEU A 13 26.36 13.36 5.25
C LEU A 13 25.35 13.05 6.37
N LYS A 14 25.29 13.89 7.42
CA LYS A 14 24.36 13.66 8.53
C LYS A 14 22.93 14.09 8.24
N HIS A 15 22.61 15.22 7.57
CA HIS A 15 21.27 15.83 7.80
C HIS A 15 20.31 16.23 6.66
N ARG A 16 20.65 16.40 5.38
CA ARG A 16 19.60 16.82 4.41
C ARG A 16 19.99 16.65 2.95
N ALA A 17 19.86 15.45 2.40
CA ALA A 17 19.90 15.27 0.95
C ALA A 17 18.55 15.68 0.34
N ILE A 18 18.37 16.98 0.05
CA ILE A 18 17.45 17.42 -1.00
C ILE A 18 18.27 17.40 -2.28
N ARG A 19 17.92 16.54 -3.22
CA ARG A 19 18.61 16.37 -4.51
C ARG A 19 17.63 16.61 -5.65
N HIS A 20 18.06 17.35 -6.67
CA HIS A 20 17.28 17.66 -7.87
C HIS A 20 18.12 17.30 -9.10
N ASP A 21 17.81 16.16 -9.72
CA ASP A 21 18.44 15.65 -10.94
C ASP A 21 17.35 14.96 -11.77
N GLU A 22 17.49 14.95 -13.10
CA GLU A 22 16.50 14.38 -14.03
C GLU A 22 16.35 12.85 -13.84
N LYS A 23 17.46 12.15 -13.59
CA LYS A 23 17.53 10.70 -13.36
C LYS A 23 18.56 10.38 -12.27
N LEU A 24 18.14 9.68 -11.22
CA LEU A 24 19.05 9.15 -10.20
C LEU A 24 18.91 7.65 -10.00
N ARG A 25 20.05 7.00 -9.78
CA ARG A 25 20.17 5.64 -9.24
C ARG A 25 20.99 5.68 -7.96
N ASP A 26 20.33 5.42 -6.83
CA ASP A 26 20.96 5.50 -5.51
C ASP A 26 20.86 4.17 -4.76
N SER A 27 21.92 3.83 -4.03
CA SER A 27 21.93 2.75 -3.04
C SER A 27 22.44 3.30 -1.71
N ILE A 28 21.64 3.18 -0.63
CA ILE A 28 21.99 3.75 0.68
C ILE A 28 21.90 2.67 1.76
N SER A 29 23.01 2.45 2.48
CA SER A 29 23.06 1.64 3.69
C SER A 29 23.45 2.51 4.88
N SER A 30 22.57 2.63 5.88
CA SER A 30 22.83 3.44 7.08
C SER A 30 21.92 3.04 8.24
N PRO A 31 22.32 3.19 9.51
CA PRO A 31 21.45 2.84 10.64
C PRO A 31 20.11 3.60 10.62
N LYS A 32 20.11 4.86 10.22
CA LYS A 32 18.91 5.69 10.06
C LYS A 32 19.01 6.43 8.73
N ASN A 33 17.94 6.43 7.95
CA ASN A 33 17.86 7.18 6.70
C ASN A 33 16.60 8.07 6.71
N ARG A 34 16.79 9.36 6.44
CA ARG A 34 15.71 10.32 6.20
C ARG A 34 15.98 11.06 4.89
N ALA A 35 15.09 10.89 3.92
CA ALA A 35 15.23 11.51 2.60
C ALA A 35 14.01 12.37 2.25
N THR A 36 14.23 13.43 1.47
CA THR A 36 13.18 14.19 0.79
C THR A 36 13.66 14.48 -0.63
N ARG A 37 12.92 14.01 -1.64
CA ARG A 37 13.36 14.08 -3.05
C ARG A 37 12.23 14.51 -3.98
N ASN A 38 12.53 15.42 -4.91
CA ASN A 38 11.64 15.84 -5.99
C ASN A 38 12.39 15.70 -7.32
N GLN A 39 11.99 14.77 -8.19
CA GLN A 39 12.72 14.40 -9.42
C GLN A 39 11.80 13.76 -10.45
N GLU A 40 12.16 13.77 -11.73
CA GLU A 40 11.37 13.11 -12.78
C GLU A 40 11.43 11.57 -12.64
N LYS A 41 12.65 10.99 -12.57
CA LYS A 41 12.84 9.54 -12.49
C LYS A 41 13.83 9.12 -11.40
N LEU A 42 13.44 8.14 -10.58
CA LEU A 42 14.31 7.57 -9.54
C LEU A 42 14.28 6.04 -9.51
N ASN A 43 15.46 5.45 -9.38
CA ASN A 43 15.66 4.05 -9.00
C ASN A 43 16.45 4.00 -7.69
N ASP A 44 15.82 3.62 -6.59
CA ASP A 44 16.43 3.65 -5.25
C ASP A 44 16.45 2.27 -4.61
N SER A 45 17.47 2.02 -3.79
CA SER A 45 17.56 0.84 -2.94
C SER A 45 18.13 1.22 -1.58
N THR A 46 17.35 1.02 -0.51
CA THR A 46 17.76 1.44 0.83
C THR A 46 17.70 0.31 1.86
N SER A 47 18.74 0.23 2.70
CA SER A 47 18.81 -0.65 3.86
C SER A 47 19.09 0.18 5.11
N SER A 48 18.20 0.12 6.11
CA SER A 48 18.39 0.86 7.37
C SER A 48 17.58 0.29 8.53
N THR A 49 17.96 0.58 9.78
CA THR A 49 17.12 0.18 10.93
C THR A 49 15.81 0.99 10.99
N LYS A 50 15.84 2.23 10.48
CA LYS A 50 14.71 3.15 10.36
C LYS A 50 14.82 3.94 9.05
N HIS A 51 13.82 3.81 8.19
CA HIS A 51 13.71 4.58 6.96
C HIS A 51 12.50 5.53 6.99
N ARG A 52 12.73 6.80 6.66
CA ARG A 52 11.67 7.80 6.46
C ARG A 52 11.89 8.58 5.17
N ALA A 53 10.98 8.46 4.21
CA ALA A 53 11.07 9.24 2.96
C ALA A 53 9.80 10.04 2.65
N ILE A 54 10.00 11.18 2.00
CA ILE A 54 8.97 11.95 1.29
C ILE A 54 9.45 12.11 -0.14
N ARG A 55 8.65 11.68 -1.13
CA ARG A 55 9.06 11.75 -2.55
C ARG A 55 7.93 12.26 -3.44
N ASN A 56 8.22 13.23 -4.31
CA ASN A 56 7.31 13.68 -5.37
C ASN A 56 8.00 13.49 -6.73
N GLN A 57 7.51 12.56 -7.56
CA GLN A 57 8.24 12.15 -8.77
C GLN A 57 7.31 11.65 -9.88
N GLU A 58 7.68 11.77 -11.14
CA GLU A 58 6.88 11.17 -12.23
C GLU A 58 6.97 9.65 -12.15
N LYS A 59 8.18 9.09 -12.09
CA LYS A 59 8.42 7.64 -12.06
C LYS A 59 9.37 7.24 -10.92
N LEU A 60 8.97 6.25 -10.12
CA LEU A 60 9.82 5.68 -9.07
C LEU A 60 9.81 4.15 -9.11
N ARG A 61 11.01 3.57 -9.05
CA ARG A 61 11.24 2.19 -8.63
C ARG A 61 12.03 2.19 -7.33
N ASP A 62 11.47 1.59 -6.28
CA ASP A 62 12.09 1.55 -4.96
C ASP A 62 12.12 0.12 -4.42
N SER A 63 13.20 -0.19 -3.70
CA SER A 63 13.31 -1.38 -2.87
C SER A 63 13.85 -0.97 -1.52
N THR A 64 13.10 -1.25 -0.45
CA THR A 64 13.53 -0.87 0.90
C THR A 64 13.44 -2.04 1.86
N ASN A 65 14.56 -2.31 2.56
CA ASN A 65 14.62 -3.23 3.67
C ASN A 65 14.88 -2.46 4.97
N SER A 66 13.88 -2.41 5.86
CA SER A 66 14.07 -1.76 7.16
C SER A 66 13.14 -2.31 8.23
N PRO A 67 13.58 -2.51 9.48
CA PRO A 67 12.67 -2.83 10.59
C PRO A 67 11.50 -1.85 10.70
N LYS A 68 11.73 -0.55 10.49
CA LYS A 68 10.68 0.48 10.56
C LYS A 68 10.72 1.35 9.30
N HIS A 69 9.66 1.27 8.50
CA HIS A 69 9.52 2.01 7.24
C HIS A 69 8.35 2.99 7.30
N ARG A 70 8.60 4.28 7.04
CA ARG A 70 7.55 5.31 6.89
C ARG A 70 7.74 6.14 5.62
N VAL A 71 6.75 6.12 4.74
CA VAL A 71 6.84 6.87 3.47
C VAL A 71 5.59 7.66 3.14
N ILE A 72 5.82 8.79 2.47
CA ILE A 72 4.79 9.59 1.79
C ILE A 72 5.26 9.78 0.35
N ARG A 73 4.42 9.41 -0.63
CA ARG A 73 4.77 9.54 -2.06
C ARG A 73 3.62 10.07 -2.90
N ASN A 74 3.89 11.06 -3.75
CA ASN A 74 2.97 11.57 -4.78
C ASN A 74 3.62 11.40 -6.16
N GLN A 75 3.09 10.51 -7.00
CA GLN A 75 3.80 10.10 -8.22
C GLN A 75 2.86 9.68 -9.35
N GLU A 76 3.25 9.80 -10.61
CA GLU A 76 2.44 9.23 -11.70
C GLU A 76 2.51 7.69 -11.66
N LYS A 77 3.73 7.15 -11.63
CA LYS A 77 3.99 5.71 -11.63
C LYS A 77 4.93 5.29 -10.50
N LEU A 78 4.49 4.32 -9.70
CA LEU A 78 5.28 3.73 -8.61
C LEU A 78 5.35 2.21 -8.73
N ARG A 79 6.57 1.66 -8.67
CA ARG A 79 6.83 0.26 -8.38
C ARG A 79 7.65 0.14 -7.11
N ASP A 80 7.11 -0.48 -6.08
CA ASP A 80 7.75 -0.56 -4.77
C ASP A 80 7.80 -1.99 -4.23
N SER A 81 8.86 -2.28 -3.48
CA SER A 81 9.06 -3.56 -2.82
C SER A 81 9.63 -3.32 -1.43
N ILE A 82 8.85 -3.67 -0.40
CA ILE A 82 9.19 -3.36 0.99
C ILE A 82 9.21 -4.63 1.82
N SER A 83 10.33 -4.84 2.52
CA SER A 83 10.45 -5.80 3.61
C SER A 83 10.67 -5.04 4.92
N SER A 84 9.73 -5.15 5.87
CA SER A 84 9.85 -4.42 7.14
C SER A 84 9.09 -5.06 8.29
N THR A 85 9.54 -4.86 9.54
CA THR A 85 8.73 -5.30 10.71
C THR A 85 7.47 -4.46 10.89
N LYS A 86 7.55 -3.17 10.54
CA LYS A 86 6.47 -2.19 10.62
C LYS A 86 6.51 -1.28 9.40
N HIS A 87 5.42 -1.28 8.63
CA HIS A 87 5.26 -0.42 7.47
C HIS A 87 4.13 0.59 7.67
N ARG A 88 4.41 1.87 7.37
CA ARG A 88 3.39 2.90 7.20
C ARG A 88 3.59 3.68 5.89
N ALA A 89 2.58 3.68 5.03
CA ALA A 89 2.61 4.45 3.80
C ALA A 89 1.37 5.33 3.60
N THR A 90 1.60 6.50 3.01
CA THR A 90 0.59 7.32 2.34
C THR A 90 1.02 7.53 0.90
N ARG A 91 0.14 7.23 -0.05
CA ARG A 91 0.47 7.19 -1.47
C ARG A 91 -0.65 7.79 -2.31
N ASN A 92 -0.32 8.74 -3.18
CA ASN A 92 -1.19 9.25 -4.22
C ASN A 92 -0.53 8.99 -5.58
N GLN A 93 -1.13 8.17 -6.45
CA GLN A 93 -0.55 7.87 -7.76
C GLN A 93 -1.56 7.61 -8.88
N GLU A 94 -1.20 7.79 -10.14
CA GLU A 94 -2.02 7.22 -11.23
C GLU A 94 -1.93 5.70 -11.23
N LYS A 95 -0.70 5.16 -11.22
CA LYS A 95 -0.42 3.71 -11.24
C LYS A 95 0.49 3.29 -10.09
N LEU A 96 0.06 2.30 -9.31
CA LEU A 96 0.87 1.67 -8.27
C LEU A 96 0.95 0.14 -8.46
N ILE A 97 2.18 -0.37 -8.38
CA ILE A 97 2.48 -1.78 -8.12
C ILE A 97 3.25 -1.86 -6.81
N ASP A 98 2.70 -2.56 -5.81
CA ASP A 98 3.29 -2.67 -4.48
C ASP A 98 3.37 -4.11 -3.99
N PHE A 99 4.53 -4.46 -3.45
CA PHE A 99 4.76 -5.74 -2.77
C PHE A 99 5.25 -5.44 -1.36
N THR A 100 4.45 -5.79 -0.35
CA THR A 100 4.83 -5.58 1.05
C THR A 100 4.79 -6.87 1.84
N ASN A 101 5.92 -7.19 2.48
CA ASN A 101 6.02 -8.25 3.47
C ASN A 101 6.30 -7.61 4.84
N SER A 102 5.31 -7.64 5.74
CA SER A 102 5.48 -7.06 7.08
C SER A 102 4.60 -7.66 8.18
N PRO A 103 5.10 -7.88 9.40
CA PRO A 103 4.31 -8.16 10.59
C PRO A 103 3.13 -7.20 10.82
N LYS A 104 3.34 -5.90 10.54
CA LYS A 104 2.34 -4.84 10.74
C LYS A 104 2.35 -3.86 9.57
N HIS A 105 1.23 -3.82 8.84
CA HIS A 105 1.05 -2.95 7.69
C HIS A 105 -0.06 -1.93 7.90
N ARG A 106 0.22 -0.65 7.62
CA ARG A 106 -0.79 0.41 7.52
C ARG A 106 -0.60 1.24 6.25
N ALA A 107 -1.61 1.27 5.39
CA ALA A 107 -1.57 2.05 4.16
C ALA A 107 -2.82 2.92 3.96
N THR A 108 -2.59 4.08 3.35
CA THR A 108 -3.63 4.92 2.73
C THR A 108 -3.21 5.18 1.29
N ARG A 109 -4.09 4.83 0.33
CA ARG A 109 -3.79 4.90 -1.10
C ARG A 109 -4.95 5.54 -1.86
N ASN A 110 -4.64 6.53 -2.70
CA ASN A 110 -5.54 7.06 -3.71
C ASN A 110 -4.88 6.80 -5.07
N GLN A 111 -5.52 6.03 -5.95
CA GLN A 111 -4.96 5.73 -7.27
C GLN A 111 -5.98 5.57 -8.38
N GLU A 112 -5.60 5.72 -9.65
CA GLU A 112 -6.43 5.22 -10.76
C GLU A 112 -6.34 3.68 -10.82
N LYS A 113 -5.11 3.14 -10.86
CA LYS A 113 -4.84 1.70 -10.95
C LYS A 113 -3.93 1.24 -9.81
N LEU A 114 -4.35 0.20 -9.09
CA LEU A 114 -3.53 -0.47 -8.08
C LEU A 114 -3.42 -1.98 -8.33
N ILE A 115 -2.19 -2.48 -8.29
CA ILE A 115 -1.87 -3.89 -8.07
C ILE A 115 -1.13 -3.99 -6.73
N ASP A 116 -1.70 -4.72 -5.77
CA ASP A 116 -1.13 -4.88 -4.43
C ASP A 116 -1.01 -6.34 -4.04
N SER A 117 0.10 -6.70 -3.42
CA SER A 117 0.29 -7.97 -2.75
C SER A 117 0.86 -7.73 -1.36
N THR A 118 0.10 -8.14 -0.35
CA THR A 118 0.47 -7.96 1.05
C THR A 118 0.42 -9.27 1.81
N ASN A 119 1.55 -9.62 2.44
CA ASN A 119 1.64 -10.71 3.40
C ASN A 119 1.89 -10.12 4.80
N SER A 120 0.90 -10.21 5.70
CA SER A 120 0.97 -9.54 7.01
C SER A 120 0.09 -10.16 8.11
N PRO A 121 0.62 -10.49 9.29
CA PRO A 121 -0.15 -10.80 10.51
C PRO A 121 -1.26 -9.79 10.84
N LYS A 122 -1.00 -8.49 10.65
CA LYS A 122 -1.93 -7.38 10.90
C LYS A 122 -1.94 -6.40 9.74
N HIS A 123 -3.07 -6.28 9.07
CA HIS A 123 -3.26 -5.39 7.92
C HIS A 123 -4.36 -4.35 8.17
N ARG A 124 -4.05 -3.06 7.95
CA ARG A 124 -5.05 -1.98 7.88
C ARG A 124 -4.85 -1.14 6.62
N ALA A 125 -5.85 -1.10 5.74
CA ALA A 125 -5.81 -0.30 4.53
C ALA A 125 -7.05 0.58 4.33
N THR A 126 -6.82 1.74 3.74
CA THR A 126 -7.86 2.58 3.13
C THR A 126 -7.46 2.86 1.69
N ARG A 127 -8.34 2.54 0.74
CA ARG A 127 -8.04 2.60 -0.69
C ARG A 127 -9.21 3.22 -1.46
N ASN A 128 -8.92 4.25 -2.25
CA ASN A 128 -9.86 4.82 -3.22
C ASN A 128 -9.25 4.63 -4.61
N GLN A 129 -9.91 3.84 -5.48
CA GLN A 129 -9.37 3.52 -6.81
C GLN A 129 -10.41 3.36 -7.93
N GLU A 130 -10.08 3.66 -9.18
CA GLU A 130 -10.91 3.21 -10.31
C GLU A 130 -10.78 1.68 -10.48
N LYS A 131 -9.55 1.16 -10.51
CA LYS A 131 -9.26 -0.27 -10.67
C LYS A 131 -8.33 -0.79 -9.56
N LEU A 132 -8.73 -1.89 -8.91
CA LEU A 132 -7.87 -2.62 -7.95
C LEU A 132 -7.77 -4.10 -8.29
N ILE A 133 -6.53 -4.60 -8.26
CA ILE A 133 -6.20 -6.01 -8.11
C ILE A 133 -5.44 -6.17 -6.80
N ASP A 134 -5.95 -6.98 -5.88
CA ASP A 134 -5.35 -7.17 -4.56
C ASP A 134 -5.26 -8.65 -4.19
N SER A 135 -4.13 -9.00 -3.58
CA SER A 135 -3.94 -10.29 -2.92
C SER A 135 -3.46 -10.04 -1.49
N THR A 136 -4.24 -10.55 -0.53
CA THR A 136 -3.89 -10.41 0.89
C THR A 136 -3.92 -11.75 1.61
N ASN A 137 -2.83 -12.03 2.31
CA ASN A 137 -2.73 -13.14 3.26
C ASN A 137 -2.53 -12.55 4.66
N SER A 138 -3.56 -12.60 5.51
CA SER A 138 -3.52 -11.90 6.80
C SER A 138 -4.47 -12.51 7.86
N PRO A 139 -3.97 -12.94 9.04
CA PRO A 139 -4.78 -13.38 10.18
C PRO A 139 -5.77 -12.33 10.73
N LYS A 140 -5.40 -11.04 10.72
CA LYS A 140 -6.26 -9.93 11.14
C LYS A 140 -6.23 -8.85 10.08
N HIS A 141 -7.37 -8.57 9.50
CA HIS A 141 -7.46 -7.60 8.43
C HIS A 141 -8.55 -6.58 8.75
N ARG A 142 -8.32 -5.32 8.35
CA ARG A 142 -9.34 -4.27 8.24
C ARG A 142 -9.11 -3.46 6.98
N ALA A 143 -10.01 -3.51 6.01
CA ALA A 143 -9.94 -2.70 4.80
C ALA A 143 -11.19 -1.85 4.58
N THR A 144 -10.97 -0.65 4.06
CA THR A 144 -12.02 0.19 3.46
C THR A 144 -11.64 0.47 2.02
N ARG A 145 -12.53 0.15 1.07
CA ARG A 145 -12.28 0.26 -0.38
C ARG A 145 -13.45 0.96 -1.07
N ASN A 146 -13.19 2.03 -1.82
CA ASN A 146 -14.17 2.69 -2.69
C ASN A 146 -13.68 2.60 -4.13
N GLN A 147 -14.37 1.84 -5.00
CA GLN A 147 -13.83 1.51 -6.33
C GLN A 147 -14.85 1.28 -7.44
N GLU A 148 -14.51 1.60 -8.69
CA GLU A 148 -15.35 1.21 -9.83
C GLU A 148 -15.23 -0.29 -10.11
N LYS A 149 -13.98 -0.81 -10.18
CA LYS A 149 -13.68 -2.20 -10.49
C LYS A 149 -12.72 -2.83 -9.46
N LEU A 150 -13.12 -3.96 -8.87
CA LEU A 150 -12.28 -4.76 -7.97
C LEU A 150 -12.13 -6.22 -8.41
N ARG A 151 -10.88 -6.69 -8.40
CA ARG A 151 -10.53 -8.10 -8.27
C ARG A 151 -9.76 -8.33 -6.96
N ASP A 152 -10.31 -9.14 -6.06
CA ASP A 152 -9.70 -9.42 -4.76
C ASP A 152 -9.49 -10.93 -4.57
N SER A 153 -8.42 -11.28 -3.86
CA SER A 153 -8.20 -12.63 -3.37
C SER A 153 -7.70 -12.55 -1.94
N THR A 154 -8.47 -13.10 -1.01
CA THR A 154 -8.15 -13.01 0.41
C THR A 154 -8.18 -14.38 1.08
N SER A 155 -7.11 -14.66 1.84
CA SER A 155 -7.03 -15.81 2.74
C SER A 155 -6.89 -15.27 4.16
N SER A 156 -7.98 -15.27 4.93
CA SER A 156 -7.99 -14.66 6.27
C SER A 156 -9.05 -15.23 7.22
N PRO A 157 -8.65 -15.77 8.39
CA PRO A 157 -9.59 -16.24 9.39
C PRO A 157 -10.40 -15.12 10.11
N LYS A 158 -9.98 -13.83 10.06
CA LYS A 158 -10.64 -12.70 10.77
C LYS A 158 -10.48 -11.34 10.05
N HIS A 159 -10.99 -11.21 8.82
CA HIS A 159 -11.04 -9.93 8.11
C HIS A 159 -12.39 -9.20 8.29
N ARG A 160 -12.33 -7.88 8.50
CA ARG A 160 -13.45 -6.95 8.30
C ARG A 160 -13.21 -6.02 7.11
N ALA A 161 -13.99 -6.17 6.04
CA ALA A 161 -13.97 -5.29 4.89
C ALA A 161 -15.21 -4.40 4.82
N THR A 162 -15.03 -3.17 4.37
CA THR A 162 -16.12 -2.29 3.91
C THR A 162 -15.83 -1.90 2.47
N ARG A 163 -16.74 -2.21 1.54
CA ARG A 163 -16.54 -1.99 0.10
C ARG A 163 -17.72 -1.23 -0.52
N ASN A 164 -17.44 -0.16 -1.26
CA ASN A 164 -18.41 0.56 -2.09
C ASN A 164 -17.99 0.46 -3.56
N GLN A 165 -18.72 -0.30 -4.39
CA GLN A 165 -18.25 -0.64 -5.75
C GLN A 165 -19.30 -0.85 -6.84
N GLU A 166 -18.97 -0.55 -8.09
CA GLU A 166 -19.83 -0.84 -9.25
C GLU A 166 -19.68 -2.29 -9.74
N LYS A 167 -18.43 -2.79 -9.87
CA LYS A 167 -18.12 -4.12 -10.42
C LYS A 167 -17.11 -4.89 -9.54
N LEU A 168 -17.44 -6.14 -9.18
CA LEU A 168 -16.66 -6.97 -8.25
C LEU A 168 -16.42 -8.40 -8.78
N ARG A 169 -15.18 -8.89 -8.65
CA ARG A 169 -14.83 -10.32 -8.62
C ARG A 169 -14.01 -10.60 -7.37
N ASP A 170 -14.48 -11.50 -6.51
CA ASP A 170 -13.82 -11.84 -5.25
C ASP A 170 -13.68 -13.36 -5.10
N SER A 171 -12.61 -13.77 -4.44
CA SER A 171 -12.39 -15.16 -4.05
C SER A 171 -11.85 -15.17 -2.62
N THR A 172 -12.65 -15.71 -1.71
CA THR A 172 -12.37 -15.74 -0.27
C THR A 172 -12.40 -17.18 0.23
N SER A 173 -11.33 -17.62 0.89
CA SER A 173 -11.24 -18.96 1.47
C SER A 173 -11.21 -18.90 3.00
N SER A 174 -12.32 -18.57 3.70
CA SER A 174 -12.34 -18.58 5.17
C SER A 174 -13.74 -18.62 5.85
N PRO A 175 -13.85 -19.22 7.06
CA PRO A 175 -15.12 -19.58 7.70
C PRO A 175 -15.84 -18.46 8.50
N LYS A 176 -15.23 -17.29 8.73
CA LYS A 176 -15.85 -16.17 9.50
C LYS A 176 -15.43 -14.81 8.94
N HIS A 177 -16.23 -14.24 8.03
CA HIS A 177 -15.98 -12.92 7.43
C HIS A 177 -17.10 -11.92 7.74
N GLY A 178 -16.75 -10.72 8.21
CA GLY A 178 -17.68 -9.59 8.36
C GLY A 178 -17.52 -8.64 7.18
N ASP A 179 -18.31 -8.84 6.13
CA ASP A 179 -18.33 -8.02 4.92
C ASP A 179 -19.50 -7.06 4.92
N ILE A 180 -19.25 -5.75 4.75
CA ILE A 180 -20.30 -4.77 4.46
C ILE A 180 -20.05 -4.26 3.04
N ARG A 181 -20.93 -4.65 2.12
CA ARG A 181 -20.86 -4.34 0.69
C ARG A 181 -22.01 -3.41 0.32
N ARG A 182 -21.73 -2.34 -0.42
CA ARG A 182 -22.74 -1.53 -1.11
C ARG A 182 -22.34 -1.45 -2.58
N SER A 183 -23.13 -2.07 -3.44
CA SER A 183 -22.97 -1.98 -4.90
C SER A 183 -24.14 -1.25 -5.52
N SER A 184 -23.86 -0.32 -6.43
CA SER A 184 -24.88 0.47 -7.16
C SER A 184 -25.38 -0.21 -8.45
N GLY A 185 -25.14 -1.51 -8.61
CA GLY A 185 -25.70 -2.31 -9.71
C GLY A 185 -27.15 -2.71 -9.40
N THR A 186 -28.01 -2.62 -10.41
CA THR A 186 -29.45 -2.97 -10.39
C THR A 186 -29.74 -4.21 -9.53
N LEU A 187 -30.69 -4.10 -8.60
CA LEU A 187 -31.22 -5.24 -7.85
C LEU A 187 -31.93 -6.19 -8.81
N GLN A 188 -31.24 -7.24 -9.28
CA GLN A 188 -31.92 -8.39 -9.83
C GLN A 188 -32.36 -9.25 -8.64
N LEU A 189 -33.59 -9.01 -8.17
CA LEU A 189 -34.30 -9.91 -7.27
C LEU A 189 -34.36 -11.29 -7.94
N ALA A 190 -33.73 -12.30 -7.34
CA ALA A 190 -34.02 -13.68 -7.69
C ALA A 190 -35.44 -13.99 -7.17
N PRO A 191 -36.42 -14.37 -8.02
CA PRO A 191 -37.71 -14.82 -7.55
C PRO A 191 -37.61 -16.32 -7.30
N ASN A 192 -37.19 -16.75 -6.11
CA ASN A 192 -37.66 -18.03 -5.59
C ASN A 192 -37.37 -18.18 -4.10
N LEU A 193 -38.34 -17.77 -3.28
CA LEU A 193 -38.59 -18.40 -2.01
C LEU A 193 -40.09 -18.68 -1.99
N GLU A 194 -40.46 -19.94 -2.13
CA GLU A 194 -41.83 -20.38 -1.91
C GLU A 194 -42.29 -19.95 -0.50
N PRO A 195 -43.53 -19.47 -0.34
CA PRO A 195 -44.04 -19.10 0.97
C PRO A 195 -44.28 -20.35 1.83
N LEU A 196 -43.65 -20.39 3.01
CA LEU A 196 -43.96 -21.36 4.05
C LEU A 196 -45.41 -21.21 4.51
N GLU A 197 -46.27 -22.17 4.18
CA GLU A 197 -47.60 -22.29 4.75
C GLU A 197 -47.49 -22.53 6.27
N ILE A 198 -47.90 -21.54 7.07
CA ILE A 198 -48.17 -21.72 8.48
C ILE A 198 -49.56 -22.34 8.58
N ARG A 199 -49.63 -23.68 8.72
CA ARG A 199 -50.85 -24.37 9.13
C ARG A 199 -51.22 -23.91 10.54
N ARG A 200 -52.35 -23.20 10.67
CA ARG A 200 -53.02 -23.01 11.95
C ARG A 200 -53.86 -24.26 12.22
N SER A 201 -53.48 -25.00 13.25
CA SER A 201 -54.35 -25.97 13.94
C SER A 201 -54.95 -25.31 15.17
#